data_AF-A0A954XRY7-F1
#
_entry.id   AF-A0A954XRY7-F1
#
_cell.length_a   1.000
_cell.length_b   1.000
_cell.length_c   1.000
_cell.angle_alpha   90.00
_cell.angle_beta   90.00
_cell.angle_gamma   90.00
#
_symmetry.space_group_name_H-M   'P 1'
#
loop_
_entity.id
_entity.type
_entity.pdbx_description
1 polymer ?
#
loop_
_entity_poly.entity_id
_entity_poly.type
_entity_poly.pdbx_seq_one_letter_code
_entity_poly.pdbx_strand_id
1 'polypeptide(L)'
;MNDLKNQVAFITEGADDALHDAGIVSVEQTLKRAQTQFNAWLKLEAEQRTTQSLLDQLGFDYFKLLDLLTIARSRKHIAKYYDVGEIGKFPRRERPINVKADIDTAGLFPPLREVNRDIRLLNLSAYAPLRFVKHDKVAEYSRRYDMELAGGRSFRQLDREESLIHLMRVNLLKRMESSISS
;
A
#
# COMPACT_ATOMS: atom_id res chain seq x y z
N MET A 1 12.13 2.56 -11.62
CA MET A 1 13.29 1.85 -12.22
C MET A 1 14.21 1.23 -11.18
N ASN A 2 14.24 1.72 -9.93
CA ASN A 2 15.03 1.09 -8.85
C ASN A 2 14.64 -0.36 -8.57
N ASP A 3 13.35 -0.68 -8.63
CA ASP A 3 12.86 -2.06 -8.45
C ASP A 3 13.43 -3.02 -9.50
N LEU A 4 13.39 -2.63 -10.78
CA LEU A 4 13.98 -3.41 -11.87
C LEU A 4 15.50 -3.56 -11.69
N LYS A 5 16.22 -2.48 -11.37
CA LYS A 5 17.68 -2.55 -11.11
C LYS A 5 17.99 -3.55 -10.00
N ASN A 6 17.22 -3.53 -8.92
CA ASN A 6 17.41 -4.44 -7.79
C ASN A 6 17.12 -5.89 -8.18
N GLN A 7 16.05 -6.15 -8.92
CA GLN A 7 15.73 -7.50 -9.41
C GLN A 7 16.83 -8.06 -10.31
N VAL A 8 17.33 -7.24 -11.24
CA VAL A 8 18.44 -7.63 -12.11
C VAL A 8 19.70 -7.89 -11.30
N ALA A 9 20.04 -7.02 -10.34
CA ALA A 9 21.19 -7.21 -9.47
C ALA A 9 21.11 -8.49 -8.62
N PHE A 10 19.91 -8.90 -8.19
CA PHE A 10 19.72 -10.19 -7.52
C PHE A 10 19.99 -11.37 -8.46
N ILE A 11 19.55 -11.30 -9.71
CA ILE A 11 19.74 -12.40 -10.68
C ILE A 11 21.21 -12.50 -11.10
N THR A 12 21.90 -11.38 -11.24
CA THR A 12 23.31 -11.35 -11.65
C THR A 12 24.29 -11.38 -10.47
N GLU A 13 23.80 -11.57 -9.24
CA GLU A 13 24.59 -11.54 -8.00
C GLU A 13 25.46 -10.25 -7.86
N GLY A 14 25.03 -9.16 -8.49
CA GLY A 14 25.76 -7.90 -8.53
C GLY A 14 26.94 -7.85 -9.51
N ALA A 15 27.20 -8.92 -10.28
CA ALA A 15 28.19 -8.91 -11.36
C ALA A 15 27.64 -8.18 -12.61
N ASP A 16 28.41 -7.21 -13.11
CA ASP A 16 27.97 -6.32 -14.21
C ASP A 16 28.09 -6.98 -15.60
N ASP A 17 29.03 -7.93 -15.72
CA ASP A 17 29.37 -8.69 -16.93
C ASP A 17 28.68 -10.07 -16.99
N ALA A 18 27.79 -10.38 -16.03
CA ALA A 18 27.12 -11.68 -15.92
C ALA A 18 26.35 -12.11 -17.19
N LEU A 19 25.99 -11.16 -18.06
CA LEU A 19 25.25 -11.41 -19.30
C LEU A 19 26.10 -11.15 -20.57
N HIS A 20 27.42 -11.11 -20.43
CA HIS A 20 28.35 -10.87 -21.53
C HIS A 20 28.19 -11.91 -22.65
N ASP A 21 28.07 -13.19 -22.30
CA ASP A 21 27.87 -14.30 -23.26
C ASP A 21 26.53 -14.21 -24.00
N ALA A 22 25.55 -13.55 -23.38
CA ALA A 22 24.27 -13.25 -24.00
C ALA A 22 24.30 -11.92 -24.79
N GLY A 23 25.47 -11.31 -24.97
CA GLY A 23 25.69 -10.09 -25.75
C GLY A 23 25.34 -8.79 -25.02
N ILE A 24 25.25 -8.81 -23.69
CA ILE A 24 25.09 -7.60 -22.86
C ILE A 24 26.41 -7.35 -22.15
N VAL A 25 27.17 -6.38 -22.65
CA VAL A 25 28.52 -6.09 -22.15
C VAL A 25 28.52 -5.56 -20.71
N SER A 26 27.54 -4.73 -20.36
CA SER A 26 27.38 -4.17 -19.02
C SER A 26 25.91 -3.97 -18.70
N VAL A 27 25.44 -4.64 -17.66
CA VAL A 27 24.07 -4.56 -17.17
C VAL A 27 23.76 -3.16 -16.63
N GLU A 28 24.66 -2.58 -15.84
CA GLU A 28 24.53 -1.24 -15.27
C GLU A 28 24.51 -0.18 -16.37
N GLN A 29 25.40 -0.27 -17.36
CA GLN A 29 25.40 0.68 -18.48
C GLN A 29 24.10 0.60 -19.28
N THR A 30 23.59 -0.62 -19.52
CA THR A 30 22.34 -0.87 -20.23
C THR A 30 21.15 -0.24 -19.48
N LEU A 31 21.03 -0.48 -18.17
CA LEU A 31 20.00 0.10 -17.32
C LEU A 31 20.11 1.64 -17.23
N LYS A 32 21.33 2.17 -17.11
CA LYS A 32 21.59 3.62 -17.04
C LYS A 32 21.20 4.33 -18.34
N ARG A 33 21.51 3.73 -19.50
CA ARG A 33 21.09 4.24 -20.81
C ARG A 33 19.58 4.25 -20.93
N ALA A 34 18.92 3.14 -20.58
CA ALA A 34 17.46 3.05 -20.61
C ALA A 34 16.80 4.10 -19.69
N GLN A 35 17.34 4.32 -18.48
CA GLN A 35 16.85 5.33 -17.56
C GLN A 35 17.01 6.75 -18.11
N THR A 36 18.14 7.03 -18.78
CA THR A 36 18.38 8.33 -19.43
C THR A 36 17.36 8.58 -20.53
N GLN A 37 17.12 7.60 -21.40
CA GLN A 37 16.15 7.72 -22.48
C GLN A 37 14.72 7.86 -21.94
N PHE A 38 14.36 7.10 -20.91
CA PHE A 38 13.07 7.26 -20.24
C PHE A 38 12.88 8.67 -19.65
N ASN A 39 13.92 9.24 -19.04
CA ASN A 39 13.88 10.60 -18.51
C ASN A 39 13.81 11.67 -19.60
N ALA A 40 14.43 11.43 -20.77
CA ALA A 40 14.30 12.30 -21.93
C ALA A 40 12.87 12.24 -22.49
N TRP A 41 12.31 11.04 -22.62
CA TRP A 41 10.92 10.81 -23.04
C TRP A 41 9.90 11.49 -22.12
N LEU A 42 10.13 11.49 -20.80
CA LEU A 42 9.26 12.18 -19.84
C LEU A 42 9.19 13.70 -20.05
N LYS A 43 10.22 14.30 -20.67
CA LYS A 43 10.30 15.73 -20.97
C LYS A 43 9.69 16.09 -22.33
N LEU A 44 9.26 15.11 -23.13
CA LEU A 44 8.56 15.37 -24.38
C LEU A 44 7.17 15.93 -24.11
N GLU A 45 6.66 16.70 -25.08
CA GLU A 45 5.29 17.20 -25.09
C GLU A 45 4.28 16.05 -25.07
N ALA A 46 3.07 16.32 -24.55
CA ALA A 46 2.07 15.29 -24.29
C ALA A 46 1.68 14.49 -25.55
N GLU A 47 1.70 15.15 -26.71
CA GLU A 47 1.38 14.58 -28.03
C GLU A 47 2.47 13.60 -28.51
N GLN A 48 3.72 13.82 -28.10
CA GLN A 48 4.87 13.00 -28.49
C GLN A 48 5.20 11.92 -27.46
N ARG A 49 4.71 12.06 -26.22
CA ARG A 49 4.91 11.13 -25.11
C ARG A 49 4.01 9.88 -25.23
N THR A 50 4.20 9.14 -26.32
CA THR A 50 3.50 7.88 -26.61
C THR A 50 4.34 6.67 -26.21
N THR A 51 3.70 5.52 -26.01
CA THR A 51 4.43 4.28 -25.71
C THR A 51 5.35 3.88 -26.86
N GLN A 52 4.93 4.09 -28.12
CA GLN A 52 5.74 3.77 -29.28
C GLN A 52 7.04 4.59 -29.30
N SER A 53 6.95 5.90 -29.08
CA SER A 53 8.15 6.76 -29.06
C SER A 53 9.12 6.44 -27.94
N LEU A 54 8.63 5.92 -26.80
CA LEU A 54 9.49 5.39 -25.74
C LEU A 54 10.22 4.13 -26.20
N LEU A 55 9.50 3.18 -26.79
CA LEU A 55 10.08 1.92 -27.25
C LEU A 55 11.14 2.15 -28.33
N ASP A 56 10.89 3.10 -29.24
CA ASP A 56 11.84 3.47 -30.30
C ASP A 56 13.12 4.12 -29.74
N GLN A 57 13.04 4.82 -28.61
CA GLN A 57 14.19 5.43 -27.92
C GLN A 57 14.95 4.46 -27.03
N LEU A 58 14.30 3.40 -26.54
CA LEU A 58 14.93 2.36 -25.74
C LEU A 58 15.78 1.48 -26.66
N GLY A 59 17.07 1.35 -26.36
CA GLY A 59 17.99 0.55 -27.15
C GLY A 59 17.67 -0.95 -27.10
N PHE A 60 18.05 -1.68 -28.16
CA PHE A 60 17.84 -3.13 -28.29
C PHE A 60 18.38 -3.94 -27.10
N ASP A 61 19.54 -3.56 -26.55
CA ASP A 61 20.19 -4.22 -25.41
C ASP A 61 19.28 -4.27 -24.17
N TYR A 62 18.43 -3.26 -23.98
CA TYR A 62 17.49 -3.22 -22.86
C TYR A 62 16.37 -4.26 -23.02
N PHE A 63 15.83 -4.45 -24.23
CA PHE A 63 14.84 -5.51 -24.48
C PHE A 63 15.45 -6.89 -24.31
N LYS A 64 16.67 -7.08 -24.84
CA LYS A 64 17.42 -8.31 -24.65
C LYS A 64 17.63 -8.63 -23.17
N LEU A 65 17.96 -7.64 -22.35
CA LEU A 65 18.09 -7.78 -20.90
C LEU A 65 16.78 -8.26 -20.26
N LEU A 66 15.65 -7.66 -20.65
CA LEU A 66 14.32 -8.00 -20.14
C LEU A 66 13.80 -9.37 -20.62
N ASP A 67 14.30 -9.86 -21.76
CA ASP A 67 13.95 -11.16 -22.31
C ASP A 67 14.83 -12.28 -21.76
N LEU A 68 16.12 -12.02 -21.52
CA LEU A 68 17.05 -12.99 -20.90
C LEU A 68 16.70 -13.27 -19.45
N LEU A 69 16.23 -12.25 -18.74
CA LEU A 69 15.91 -12.36 -17.32
C LEU A 69 14.43 -12.70 -17.18
N THR A 70 14.15 -13.82 -16.51
CA THR A 70 12.78 -14.16 -16.09
C THR A 70 12.37 -13.22 -14.96
N ILE A 71 12.00 -12.01 -15.33
CA ILE A 71 11.47 -11.02 -14.41
C ILE A 71 10.08 -11.46 -13.99
N ALA A 72 9.76 -11.31 -12.71
CA ALA A 72 8.43 -11.58 -12.20
C ALA A 72 7.43 -10.63 -12.88
N ARG A 73 6.73 -11.13 -13.91
CA ARG A 73 5.67 -10.41 -14.60
C ARG A 73 4.35 -10.71 -13.90
N SER A 74 3.56 -9.67 -13.60
CA SER A 74 2.24 -9.89 -13.01
C SER A 74 1.37 -10.72 -13.98
N ARG A 75 0.44 -11.54 -13.45
CA ARG A 75 -0.50 -12.31 -14.29
C ARG A 75 -1.25 -11.42 -15.28
N LYS A 76 -1.59 -10.19 -14.87
CA LYS A 76 -2.24 -9.19 -15.72
C LYS A 76 -1.34 -8.73 -16.88
N HIS A 77 -0.05 -8.57 -16.62
CA HIS A 77 0.93 -8.22 -17.65
C HIS A 77 1.10 -9.35 -18.67
N ILE A 78 1.22 -10.59 -18.18
CA ILE A 78 1.33 -11.76 -19.05
C ILE A 78 0.10 -11.90 -19.95
N ALA A 79 -1.11 -11.82 -19.36
CA ALA A 79 -2.36 -11.94 -20.13
C ALA A 79 -2.62 -10.81 -21.13
N LYS A 80 -1.99 -9.64 -20.97
CA LYS A 80 -2.20 -8.47 -21.84
C LYS A 80 -1.21 -8.40 -22.99
N TYR A 81 0.03 -8.81 -22.76
CA TYR A 81 1.14 -8.55 -23.69
C TYR A 81 1.71 -9.83 -24.33
N TYR A 82 1.27 -11.02 -23.89
CA TYR A 82 1.69 -12.30 -24.44
C TYR A 82 0.48 -13.06 -24.96
N ASP A 83 0.68 -13.86 -26.01
CA ASP A 83 -0.39 -14.65 -26.59
C ASP A 83 -0.80 -15.80 -25.65
N VAL A 84 -1.97 -15.63 -25.03
CA VAL A 84 -2.55 -16.59 -24.08
C VAL A 84 -2.98 -17.89 -24.79
N GLY A 85 -3.05 -17.89 -26.13
CA GLY A 85 -3.29 -19.07 -26.95
C GLY A 85 -2.13 -20.06 -26.94
N GLU A 86 -0.89 -19.58 -26.98
CA GLU A 86 0.32 -20.43 -26.93
C GLU A 86 0.69 -20.84 -25.49
N ILE A 87 0.46 -19.95 -24.52
CA ILE A 87 0.93 -20.14 -23.12
C ILE A 87 -0.11 -20.85 -22.23
N GLY A 88 -1.39 -20.81 -22.62
CA GLY A 88 -2.49 -21.33 -21.81
C GLY A 88 -2.95 -20.38 -20.70
N LYS A 89 -3.97 -20.79 -19.94
CA LYS A 89 -4.61 -19.96 -18.89
C LYS A 89 -3.97 -20.19 -17.53
N PHE A 90 -3.83 -19.12 -16.75
CA PHE A 90 -3.41 -19.23 -15.34
C PHE A 90 -4.42 -20.06 -14.53
N PRO A 91 -3.94 -20.88 -13.58
CA PRO A 91 -4.83 -21.65 -12.71
C PRO A 91 -5.67 -20.72 -11.83
N ARG A 92 -6.90 -21.15 -11.56
CA ARG A 92 -7.80 -20.49 -10.62
C ARG A 92 -7.14 -20.52 -9.24
N ARG A 93 -6.93 -19.34 -8.66
CA ARG A 93 -6.44 -19.22 -7.29
C ARG A 93 -7.61 -19.52 -6.36
N GLU A 94 -7.51 -20.62 -5.63
CA GLU A 94 -8.48 -20.92 -4.58
C GLU A 94 -8.36 -19.92 -3.43
N ARG A 95 -9.49 -19.69 -2.76
CA ARG A 95 -9.50 -18.78 -1.60
C ARG A 95 -8.74 -19.46 -0.45
N PRO A 96 -7.88 -18.72 0.28
CA PRO A 96 -7.25 -19.26 1.47
C PRO A 96 -8.31 -19.67 2.49
N ILE A 97 -8.10 -20.81 3.15
CA ILE A 97 -8.93 -21.27 4.25
C ILE A 97 -8.33 -20.69 5.53
N ASN A 98 -9.05 -19.76 6.16
CA ASN A 98 -8.61 -19.16 7.41
C ASN A 98 -8.94 -20.11 8.58
N VAL A 99 -7.91 -20.69 9.18
CA VAL A 99 -8.03 -21.47 10.42
C VAL A 99 -7.82 -20.51 11.60
N LYS A 100 -8.75 -20.49 12.54
CA LYS A 100 -8.67 -19.71 13.78
C LYS A 100 -9.24 -20.51 14.95
N ALA A 101 -8.74 -20.27 16.15
CA ALA A 101 -9.35 -20.75 17.38
C ALA A 101 -10.40 -19.74 17.86
N ASP A 102 -11.49 -20.24 18.44
CA ASP A 102 -12.44 -19.38 19.15
C ASP A 102 -11.90 -19.02 20.54
N ILE A 103 -12.41 -17.93 21.12
CA ILE A 103 -11.92 -17.37 22.39
C ILE A 103 -12.26 -18.23 23.62
N ASP A 104 -13.26 -19.11 23.49
CA ASP A 104 -13.81 -19.87 24.58
C ASP A 104 -14.22 -21.26 24.08
N THR A 105 -13.73 -22.30 24.76
CA THR A 105 -14.04 -23.69 24.46
C THR A 105 -15.35 -24.15 25.11
N ALA A 106 -15.78 -23.49 26.20
CA ALA A 106 -17.00 -23.81 26.94
C ALA A 106 -18.23 -23.02 26.43
N GLY A 107 -18.04 -22.03 25.56
CA GLY A 107 -19.13 -21.24 24.96
C GLY A 107 -19.93 -20.38 25.95
N LEU A 108 -19.34 -20.05 27.09
CA LEU A 108 -19.90 -19.19 28.13
C LEU A 108 -19.73 -17.69 27.80
N PHE A 109 -18.70 -17.33 27.04
CA PHE A 109 -18.45 -15.94 26.67
C PHE A 109 -19.08 -15.56 25.33
N PRO A 110 -19.63 -14.34 25.20
CA PRO A 110 -20.14 -13.85 23.93
C PRO A 110 -19.00 -13.68 22.91
N PRO A 111 -19.27 -13.83 21.60
CA PRO A 111 -18.26 -13.60 20.57
C PRO A 111 -17.66 -12.18 20.65
N LEU A 112 -16.36 -12.01 20.36
CA LEU A 112 -15.69 -10.70 20.35
C LEU A 112 -16.39 -9.65 19.50
N ARG A 113 -17.07 -10.08 18.43
CA ARG A 113 -17.88 -9.20 17.58
C ARG A 113 -18.99 -8.51 18.36
N GLU A 114 -19.65 -9.23 19.26
CA GLU A 114 -20.74 -8.71 20.08
C GLU A 114 -20.20 -7.80 21.18
N VAL A 115 -19.11 -8.20 21.84
CA VAL A 115 -18.41 -7.36 22.82
C VAL A 115 -17.99 -6.02 22.20
N ASN A 116 -17.41 -6.03 20.99
CA ASN A 116 -17.05 -4.81 20.27
C ASN A 116 -18.28 -3.97 19.89
N ARG A 117 -19.42 -4.61 19.59
CA ARG A 117 -20.68 -3.89 19.35
C ARG A 117 -21.15 -3.18 20.61
N ASP A 118 -21.09 -3.85 21.76
CA ASP A 118 -21.53 -3.29 23.03
C ASP A 118 -20.62 -2.14 23.48
N ILE A 119 -19.29 -2.28 23.32
CA ILE A 119 -18.32 -1.20 23.57
C ILE A 119 -18.62 0.03 22.71
N ARG A 120 -19.09 -0.14 21.47
CA ARG A 120 -19.46 0.98 20.60
C ARG A 120 -20.70 1.74 21.07
N LEU A 121 -21.59 1.10 21.84
CA LEU A 121 -22.76 1.75 22.44
C LEU A 121 -22.38 2.67 23.61
N LEU A 122 -21.19 2.52 24.18
CA LEU A 122 -20.72 3.41 25.23
C LEU A 122 -20.51 4.83 24.69
N ASN A 123 -21.17 5.80 25.35
CA ASN A 123 -21.08 7.22 25.00
C ASN A 123 -19.71 7.83 25.33
N LEU A 124 -19.04 7.33 26.38
CA LEU A 124 -17.70 7.77 26.81
C LEU A 124 -17.62 9.30 27.01
N SER A 125 -18.69 9.90 27.54
CA SER A 125 -18.88 11.36 27.65
C SER A 125 -17.77 12.09 28.42
N ALA A 126 -17.08 11.41 29.33
CA ALA A 126 -15.93 11.96 30.04
C ALA A 126 -14.76 12.34 29.12
N TYR A 127 -14.69 11.74 27.92
CA TYR A 127 -13.65 11.97 26.92
C TYR A 127 -14.10 12.90 25.79
N ALA A 128 -15.38 13.30 25.74
CA ALA A 128 -15.90 14.24 24.75
C ALA A 128 -16.86 15.27 25.36
N PRO A 129 -16.38 16.13 26.28
CA PRO A 129 -17.19 17.16 26.91
C PRO A 129 -17.78 18.16 25.90
N LEU A 130 -17.13 18.41 24.76
CA LEU A 130 -17.62 19.39 23.79
C LEU A 130 -18.93 18.97 23.12
N ARG A 131 -19.31 17.69 23.14
CA ARG A 131 -20.63 17.21 22.68
C ARG A 131 -21.80 17.77 23.50
N PHE A 132 -21.53 18.23 24.72
CA PHE A 132 -22.54 18.69 25.66
C PHE A 132 -22.53 20.22 25.84
N VAL A 133 -21.71 20.92 25.06
CA VAL A 133 -21.70 22.38 25.05
C VAL A 133 -22.99 22.89 24.40
N LYS A 134 -23.59 23.92 24.99
CA LYS A 134 -24.79 24.56 24.42
C LYS A 134 -24.50 25.10 23.02
N HIS A 135 -25.47 25.02 22.13
CA HIS A 135 -25.29 25.35 20.72
C HIS A 135 -24.78 26.78 20.49
N ASP A 136 -25.27 27.75 21.27
CA ASP A 136 -24.85 29.15 21.26
C ASP A 136 -23.41 29.38 21.73
N LYS A 137 -22.84 28.41 22.45
CA LYS A 137 -21.47 28.46 22.98
C LYS A 137 -20.44 27.72 22.11
N VAL A 138 -20.87 26.95 21.12
CA VAL A 138 -19.95 26.16 20.27
C VAL A 138 -18.89 27.05 19.60
N ALA A 139 -19.28 28.21 19.05
CA ALA A 139 -18.34 29.13 18.40
C ALA A 139 -17.33 29.75 19.39
N GLU A 140 -17.74 29.97 20.64
CA GLU A 140 -16.86 30.49 21.70
C GLU A 140 -15.78 29.45 22.05
N TYR A 141 -16.18 28.18 22.22
CA TYR A 141 -15.26 27.10 22.55
C TYR A 141 -14.35 26.74 21.37
N SER A 142 -14.86 26.73 20.14
CA SER A 142 -14.07 26.52 18.92
C SER A 142 -12.92 27.54 18.84
N ARG A 143 -13.18 28.84 19.05
CA ARG A 143 -12.11 29.86 19.07
C ARG A 143 -11.08 29.66 20.18
N ARG A 144 -11.44 29.05 21.30
CA ARG A 144 -10.56 28.87 22.46
C ARG A 144 -9.67 27.63 22.34
N TYR A 145 -10.16 26.57 21.70
CA TYR A 145 -9.53 25.25 21.73
C TYR A 145 -9.12 24.71 20.36
N ASP A 146 -9.66 25.24 19.27
CA ASP A 146 -9.20 24.87 17.93
C ASP A 146 -7.84 25.51 17.65
N MET A 147 -6.99 24.76 16.95
CA MET A 147 -5.61 25.16 16.69
C MET A 147 -5.40 25.34 15.19
N GLU A 148 -5.00 26.53 14.78
CA GLU A 148 -4.59 26.78 13.40
C GLU A 148 -3.15 26.28 13.19
N LEU A 149 -2.96 25.41 12.20
CA LEU A 149 -1.66 24.90 11.80
C LEU A 149 -1.14 25.67 10.58
N ALA A 150 0.19 25.75 10.45
CA ALA A 150 0.82 26.31 9.27
C ALA A 150 0.35 25.58 7.99
N GLY A 151 -0.07 26.34 6.98
CA GLY A 151 -0.59 25.79 5.71
C GLY A 151 -2.11 25.70 5.61
N GLY A 152 -2.86 26.45 6.44
CA GLY A 152 -4.31 26.63 6.29
C GLY A 152 -5.16 25.45 6.77
N ARG A 153 -4.58 24.53 7.55
CA ARG A 153 -5.31 23.42 8.18
C ARG A 153 -5.68 23.79 9.60
N SER A 154 -6.96 23.70 9.96
CA SER A 154 -7.41 23.87 11.34
C SER A 154 -7.61 22.51 11.99
N PHE A 155 -7.05 22.33 13.18
CA PHE A 155 -7.28 21.16 14.01
C PHE A 155 -8.42 21.49 14.98
N ARG A 156 -9.58 20.85 14.80
CA ARG A 156 -10.74 21.04 15.68
C ARG A 156 -10.63 20.17 16.93
N GLN A 157 -10.92 20.75 18.08
CA GLN A 157 -10.90 20.03 19.36
C GLN A 157 -11.97 18.93 19.39
N LEU A 158 -13.13 19.14 18.77
CA LEU A 158 -14.18 18.13 18.61
C LEU A 158 -13.67 16.85 17.92
N ASP A 159 -12.86 16.99 16.87
CA ASP A 159 -12.31 15.84 16.13
C ASP A 159 -11.28 15.07 16.97
N ARG A 160 -10.55 15.76 17.87
CA ARG A 160 -9.65 15.10 18.84
C ARG A 160 -10.42 14.24 19.82
N GLU A 161 -11.50 14.77 20.36
CA GLU A 161 -12.32 14.09 21.35
C GLU A 161 -13.00 12.84 20.76
N GLU A 162 -13.49 12.92 19.52
CA GLU A 162 -14.00 11.75 18.79
C GLU A 162 -12.91 10.71 18.53
N SER A 163 -11.71 11.16 18.15
CA SER A 163 -10.55 10.26 17.97
C SER A 163 -10.16 9.58 19.29
N LEU A 164 -10.22 10.31 20.41
CA LEU A 164 -9.94 9.79 21.75
C LEU A 164 -10.99 8.76 22.17
N ILE A 165 -12.28 9.00 21.91
CA ILE A 165 -13.34 8.00 22.12
C ILE A 165 -13.04 6.72 21.34
N HIS A 166 -12.63 6.85 20.07
CA HIS A 166 -12.30 5.68 19.26
C HIS A 166 -11.13 4.90 19.85
N LEU A 167 -10.08 5.60 20.28
CA LEU A 167 -8.93 4.98 20.94
C LEU A 167 -9.32 4.27 22.24
N MET A 168 -10.17 4.88 23.06
CA MET A 168 -10.65 4.28 24.31
C MET A 168 -11.45 3.01 24.07
N ARG A 169 -12.29 2.97 23.03
CA ARG A 169 -13.03 1.75 22.63
C ARG A 169 -12.10 0.62 22.22
N VAL A 170 -11.08 0.92 21.42
CA VAL A 170 -10.07 -0.07 21.02
C VAL A 170 -9.29 -0.58 22.24
N ASN A 171 -8.91 0.32 23.15
CA ASN A 171 -8.17 -0.06 24.36
C ASN A 171 -9.01 -0.94 25.30
N LEU A 172 -10.31 -0.66 25.45
CA LEU A 172 -11.22 -1.49 26.23
C LEU A 172 -11.30 -2.91 25.64
N LEU A 173 -11.51 -3.02 24.32
CA LEU A 173 -11.59 -4.32 23.65
C LEU A 173 -10.29 -5.11 23.81
N LYS A 174 -9.15 -4.47 23.57
CA LYS A 174 -7.83 -5.10 23.74
C LYS A 174 -7.58 -5.57 25.18
N ARG A 175 -7.97 -4.76 26.17
CA ARG A 175 -7.81 -5.14 27.59
C ARG A 175 -8.66 -6.36 27.92
N MET A 176 -9.89 -6.42 27.41
CA MET A 176 -10.76 -7.59 27.60
C MET A 176 -10.19 -8.84 26.93
N GLU A 177 -9.71 -8.72 25.68
CA GLU A 177 -9.01 -9.82 24.98
C GLU A 177 -7.80 -10.32 25.79
N SER A 178 -7.00 -9.42 26.35
CA SER A 178 -5.83 -9.79 27.15
C SER A 178 -6.14 -10.30 28.56
N SER A 179 -7.37 -10.11 29.04
CA SER A 179 -7.79 -10.50 30.40
C SER A 179 -8.27 -11.94 30.51
N ILE A 180 -8.46 -12.61 29.37
CA ILE A 180 -8.81 -14.03 29.32
C ILE A 180 -7.54 -14.82 29.66
N SER A 181 -7.52 -15.44 30.84
CA SER A 181 -6.46 -16.39 31.20
C SER A 181 -6.56 -17.60 30.29
N SER A 182 -5.47 -17.91 29.59
CA SER A 182 -5.31 -19.15 28.82
C SER A 182 -5.11 -20.36 29.71
#